data_AF-A0AAF0E4Q7-F1
#
_entry.id   AF-A0AAF0E4Q7-F1
#
_cell.length_a   1.000
_cell.length_b   1.000
_cell.length_c   1.000
_cell.angle_alpha   90.00
_cell.angle_beta   90.00
_cell.angle_gamma   90.00
#
_symmetry.space_group_name_H-M   'P 1'
#
loop_
_entity.id
_entity.type
_entity.pdbx_description
1 polymer ?
#
loop_
_entity_poly.entity_id
_entity_poly.type
_entity_poly.pdbx_seq_one_letter_code
_entity_poly.pdbx_strand_id
1 'polypeptide(L)'
;MSEAADAAALERLIDREDDLDSEDLDRLEDEAEEEMLADIEREGLEAASPLASGEDAPDDGDESYEYGPLSPDAVRGILTDLRKHGMMECLRRHIVPEPSNIVALLLSLGVMLPRSMLDVAESEPYALLPVLKMVLTRILRQRQKLPQYNTVDDVLDLLRRSTRILVLCGAGISVSCGIPDFRSKDGLYAILAKENQYDLDDPSDMFDKETFLRDPSMFYSFAHSIYPAHFEPSPSHHFVRKLETQGKLLRMYSQNIDTLEQKAGIQRVVQCHGSFATATCTDPRCGYHAEGESIRADILARRVPSCPRCDERRERERTMAKRRKIESDEEDDDLAYGIMKPDITFFGEKASGRTATKSTSSWSWAPRSRWRR
;
A
#
# COMPACT_ATOMS: atom_id res chain seq x y z
N MET A 1 -41.05 8.00 17.56
CA MET A 1 -41.28 7.73 16.12
C MET A 1 -39.98 7.75 15.31
N SER A 2 -38.85 8.24 15.85
CA SER A 2 -37.52 8.17 15.22
C SER A 2 -36.79 6.84 15.46
N GLU A 3 -36.70 6.35 16.71
CA GLU A 3 -35.89 5.16 17.05
C GLU A 3 -36.20 3.88 16.24
N ALA A 4 -37.48 3.59 15.97
CA ALA A 4 -37.87 2.42 15.17
C ALA A 4 -37.61 2.60 13.67
N ALA A 5 -37.64 3.84 13.18
CA ALA A 5 -37.29 4.16 11.80
C ALA A 5 -35.77 4.13 11.59
N ASP A 6 -35.00 4.56 12.61
CA ASP A 6 -33.54 4.55 12.62
C ASP A 6 -32.98 3.14 12.80
N ALA A 7 -33.58 2.31 13.67
CA ALA A 7 -33.25 0.89 13.78
C ALA A 7 -33.56 0.14 12.47
N ALA A 8 -34.68 0.45 11.81
CA ALA A 8 -35.02 -0.12 10.51
C ALA A 8 -34.17 0.45 9.35
N ALA A 9 -33.61 1.66 9.49
CA ALA A 9 -32.65 2.24 8.54
C ALA A 9 -31.27 1.62 8.73
N LEU A 10 -30.87 1.35 9.97
CA LEU A 10 -29.67 0.60 10.30
C LEU A 10 -29.79 -0.86 9.86
N GLU A 11 -30.91 -1.54 10.07
CA GLU A 11 -31.16 -2.88 9.49
C GLU A 11 -31.10 -2.84 7.95
N ARG A 12 -31.60 -1.78 7.30
CA ARG A 12 -31.47 -1.61 5.84
C ARG A 12 -30.06 -1.28 5.35
N LEU A 13 -29.24 -0.61 6.17
CA LEU A 13 -27.82 -0.38 5.90
C LEU A 13 -27.00 -1.66 6.13
N ILE A 14 -27.35 -2.44 7.17
CA ILE A 14 -26.83 -3.77 7.49
C ILE A 14 -27.12 -4.75 6.34
N ASP A 15 -28.34 -4.75 5.79
CA ASP A 15 -28.74 -5.65 4.70
C ASP A 15 -28.16 -5.25 3.32
N ARG A 16 -27.73 -4.00 3.12
CA ARG A 16 -27.10 -3.54 1.84
C ARG A 16 -25.60 -3.82 1.77
N GLU A 17 -24.91 -4.02 2.89
CA GLU A 17 -23.47 -4.31 2.93
C GLU A 17 -23.15 -5.79 2.64
N ASP A 18 -24.13 -6.70 2.70
CA ASP A 18 -23.98 -8.11 2.25
C ASP A 18 -23.70 -8.24 0.74
N ASP A 19 -23.93 -7.17 -0.04
CA ASP A 19 -23.79 -7.13 -1.50
C ASP A 19 -22.52 -6.39 -1.99
N LEU A 20 -21.70 -5.82 -1.09
CA LEU A 20 -20.51 -5.03 -1.48
C LEU A 20 -19.22 -5.80 -1.18
N ASP A 21 -18.45 -6.08 -2.24
CA ASP A 21 -17.13 -6.69 -2.13
C ASP A 21 -16.21 -5.78 -1.29
N SER A 22 -15.23 -6.36 -0.59
CA SER A 22 -14.35 -5.65 0.35
C SER A 22 -13.60 -4.44 -0.24
N GLU A 23 -13.52 -4.35 -1.56
CA GLU A 23 -12.87 -3.28 -2.31
C GLU A 23 -13.78 -2.06 -2.52
N ASP A 24 -15.09 -2.28 -2.68
CA ASP A 24 -16.08 -1.19 -2.77
C ASP A 24 -16.24 -0.51 -1.41
N LEU A 25 -16.17 -1.29 -0.34
CA LEU A 25 -16.09 -0.78 1.04
C LEU A 25 -14.82 0.04 1.26
N ASP A 26 -13.65 -0.43 0.83
CA ASP A 26 -12.39 0.32 0.95
C ASP A 26 -12.45 1.67 0.21
N ARG A 27 -13.10 1.73 -0.97
CA ARG A 27 -13.22 2.98 -1.75
C ARG A 27 -14.19 3.98 -1.12
N LEU A 28 -15.31 3.51 -0.60
CA LEU A 28 -16.28 4.34 0.11
C LEU A 28 -15.75 4.82 1.48
N GLU A 29 -14.92 4.01 2.14
CA GLU A 29 -14.19 4.39 3.35
C GLU A 29 -13.19 5.53 3.07
N ASP A 30 -12.40 5.43 1.99
CA ASP A 30 -11.44 6.47 1.59
C ASP A 30 -12.15 7.79 1.20
N GLU A 31 -13.25 7.72 0.44
CA GLU A 31 -14.06 8.90 0.06
C GLU A 31 -14.67 9.60 1.30
N ALA A 32 -15.15 8.83 2.28
CA ALA A 32 -15.73 9.39 3.52
C ALA A 32 -14.66 9.95 4.48
N GLU A 33 -13.46 9.35 4.53
CA GLU A 33 -12.33 9.86 5.31
C GLU A 33 -11.83 11.19 4.73
N GLU A 34 -11.76 11.32 3.41
CA GLU A 34 -11.35 12.56 2.72
C GLU A 34 -12.36 13.68 2.93
N GLU A 35 -13.67 13.39 2.87
CA GLU A 35 -14.73 14.35 3.17
C GLU A 35 -14.68 14.83 4.63
N MET A 36 -14.49 13.90 5.57
CA MET A 36 -14.39 14.22 7.01
C MET A 36 -13.14 15.06 7.33
N LEU A 37 -11.99 14.75 6.74
CA LEU A 37 -10.77 15.52 6.91
C LEU A 37 -10.91 16.93 6.32
N ALA A 38 -11.55 17.06 5.16
CA ALA A 38 -11.84 18.35 4.55
C ALA A 38 -12.81 19.20 5.39
N ASP A 39 -13.71 18.56 6.15
CA ASP A 39 -14.60 19.24 7.11
C ASP A 39 -13.85 19.68 8.37
N ILE A 40 -12.96 18.84 8.92
CA ILE A 40 -12.10 19.18 10.08
C ILE A 40 -11.19 20.36 9.76
N GLU A 41 -10.60 20.39 8.57
CA GLU A 41 -9.72 21.46 8.12
C GLU A 41 -10.47 22.78 7.90
N ARG A 42 -11.75 22.70 7.47
CA ARG A 42 -12.65 23.85 7.33
C ARG A 42 -13.06 24.45 8.68
N GLU A 43 -13.10 23.64 9.74
CA GLU A 43 -13.48 24.06 11.10
C GLU A 43 -12.29 24.51 11.98
N GLY A 44 -11.05 24.43 11.48
CA GLY A 44 -9.89 25.03 12.14
C GLY A 44 -9.54 24.46 13.52
N LEU A 45 -9.74 23.15 13.72
CA LEU A 45 -9.43 22.47 14.98
C LEU A 45 -7.99 21.90 14.94
N GLU A 46 -7.08 22.54 15.68
CA GLU A 46 -5.71 22.03 15.86
C GLU A 46 -5.73 20.68 16.61
N ALA A 47 -5.38 19.59 15.92
CA ALA A 47 -5.27 18.26 16.49
C ALA A 47 -3.88 18.03 17.12
N ALA A 48 -3.77 18.11 18.44
CA ALA A 48 -2.64 17.54 19.17
C ALA A 48 -2.95 16.07 19.50
N SER A 49 -2.33 15.13 18.78
CA SER A 49 -2.43 13.69 19.04
C SER A 49 -1.28 13.22 19.94
N PRO A 50 -1.56 12.55 21.09
CA PRO A 50 -0.51 11.97 21.92
C PRO A 50 -0.02 10.59 21.44
N LEU A 51 -0.40 10.15 20.24
CA LEU A 51 0.06 8.87 19.66
C LEU A 51 1.20 9.02 18.64
N ALA A 52 1.91 10.15 18.65
CA ALA A 52 3.23 10.25 18.03
C ALA A 52 4.27 9.60 18.95
N SER A 53 4.66 8.37 18.61
CA SER A 53 5.81 7.69 19.21
C SER A 53 7.09 8.47 18.91
N GLY A 54 7.52 9.31 19.86
CA GLY A 54 8.85 9.90 19.94
C GLY A 54 9.58 9.33 21.15
N GLU A 55 10.83 8.95 20.96
CA GLU A 55 11.75 8.45 21.96
C GLU A 55 12.06 9.57 22.98
N ASP A 56 11.22 9.73 24.00
CA ASP A 56 11.50 10.39 25.29
C ASP A 56 10.20 10.41 26.11
N ALA A 57 9.88 9.28 26.75
CA ALA A 57 8.81 9.23 27.75
C ALA A 57 9.40 9.63 29.11
N PRO A 58 8.91 10.69 29.78
CA PRO A 58 9.25 10.92 31.18
C PRO A 58 8.61 9.82 32.02
N ASP A 59 9.44 9.14 32.80
CA ASP A 59 9.00 8.42 33.99
C ASP A 59 8.58 9.48 35.03
N ASP A 60 7.29 9.58 35.34
CA ASP A 60 6.80 9.99 36.66
C ASP A 60 5.26 10.00 36.73
N GLY A 61 4.72 9.31 37.74
CA GLY A 61 3.61 9.82 38.56
C GLY A 61 2.17 9.60 38.09
N ASP A 62 1.54 8.54 38.62
CA ASP A 62 0.16 8.52 39.16
C ASP A 62 -0.84 9.58 38.64
N GLU A 63 -1.30 9.45 37.39
CA GLU A 63 -2.58 10.01 36.94
C GLU A 63 -3.47 8.88 36.41
N SER A 64 -4.42 8.46 37.24
CA SER A 64 -5.47 7.52 36.87
C SER A 64 -6.41 8.19 35.86
N TYR A 65 -6.12 8.09 34.57
CA TYR A 65 -7.09 8.39 33.53
C TYR A 65 -8.29 7.45 33.72
N GLU A 66 -9.40 8.03 34.14
CA GLU A 66 -10.68 7.36 34.33
C GLU A 66 -11.09 6.73 32.99
N TYR A 67 -11.16 5.40 32.93
CA TYR A 67 -11.64 4.68 31.76
C TYR A 67 -13.00 5.28 31.37
N GLY A 68 -13.24 5.45 30.06
CA GLY A 68 -14.46 6.05 29.52
C GLY A 68 -15.77 5.43 30.06
N PRO A 69 -16.93 5.92 29.61
CA PRO A 69 -18.23 5.59 30.22
C PRO A 69 -18.58 4.09 30.28
N LEU A 70 -17.89 3.22 29.52
CA LEU A 70 -18.01 1.77 29.64
C LEU A 70 -16.89 1.17 30.50
N SER A 71 -17.25 0.18 31.33
CA SER A 71 -16.25 -0.56 32.09
C SER A 71 -15.30 -1.34 31.18
N PRO A 72 -14.03 -1.57 31.61
CA PRO A 72 -13.07 -2.34 30.82
C PRO A 72 -13.57 -3.75 30.45
N ASP A 73 -14.38 -4.38 31.31
CA ASP A 73 -14.99 -5.69 31.04
C ASP A 73 -16.08 -5.61 29.97
N ALA A 74 -16.90 -4.55 29.98
CA ALA A 74 -17.90 -4.33 28.94
C ALA A 74 -17.24 -4.13 27.57
N VAL A 75 -16.20 -3.28 27.50
CA VAL A 75 -15.45 -3.07 26.25
C VAL A 75 -14.81 -4.38 25.77
N ARG A 76 -14.19 -5.16 26.66
CA ARG A 76 -13.65 -6.48 26.31
C ARG A 76 -14.71 -7.43 25.77
N GLY A 77 -15.90 -7.44 26.36
CA GLY A 77 -17.04 -8.23 25.90
C GLY A 77 -17.46 -7.87 24.48
N ILE A 78 -17.66 -6.58 24.22
CA ILE A 78 -18.02 -6.06 22.89
C ILE A 78 -16.95 -6.43 21.85
N LEU A 79 -15.66 -6.20 22.14
CA LEU A 79 -14.57 -6.53 21.22
C LEU A 79 -14.38 -8.04 21.01
N THR A 80 -14.79 -8.86 21.98
CA THR A 80 -14.80 -10.33 21.83
C THR A 80 -15.91 -10.75 20.89
N ASP A 81 -17.10 -10.18 21.04
CA ASP A 81 -18.22 -10.42 20.14
C ASP A 81 -17.92 -9.96 18.72
N LEU A 82 -17.32 -8.78 18.55
CA LEU A 82 -16.85 -8.26 17.28
C LEU A 82 -15.95 -9.27 16.55
N ARG A 83 -14.95 -9.83 17.24
CA ARG A 83 -14.02 -10.79 16.64
C ARG A 83 -14.62 -12.16 16.38
N LYS A 84 -15.54 -12.60 17.23
CA LYS A 84 -16.11 -13.96 17.17
C LYS A 84 -17.30 -14.07 16.21
N HIS A 85 -18.11 -13.03 16.14
CA HIS A 85 -19.38 -13.03 15.39
C HIS A 85 -19.41 -11.99 14.26
N GLY A 86 -18.39 -11.13 14.15
CA GLY A 86 -18.29 -10.11 13.10
C GLY A 86 -18.92 -8.77 13.49
N MET A 87 -18.74 -7.78 12.62
CA MET A 87 -19.21 -6.41 12.83
C MET A 87 -20.73 -6.34 12.99
N MET A 88 -21.47 -7.07 12.15
CA MET A 88 -22.93 -7.00 12.12
C MET A 88 -23.58 -7.47 13.41
N GLU A 89 -23.19 -8.64 13.88
CA GLU A 89 -23.72 -9.17 15.13
C GLU A 89 -23.29 -8.31 16.34
N CYS A 90 -22.10 -7.69 16.28
CA CYS A 90 -21.66 -6.76 17.31
C CYS A 90 -22.53 -5.50 17.38
N LEU A 91 -22.83 -4.87 16.25
CA LEU A 91 -23.70 -3.70 16.19
C LEU A 91 -25.13 -4.05 16.62
N ARG A 92 -25.66 -5.20 16.16
CA ARG A 92 -27.00 -5.67 16.51
C ARG A 92 -27.18 -5.92 18.02
N ARG A 93 -26.14 -6.44 18.69
CA ARG A 93 -26.20 -6.75 20.13
C ARG A 93 -25.95 -5.55 21.03
N HIS A 94 -25.02 -4.68 20.65
CA HIS A 94 -24.47 -3.67 21.57
C HIS A 94 -24.87 -2.23 21.22
N ILE A 95 -25.25 -1.97 19.97
CA ILE A 95 -25.58 -0.62 19.48
C ILE A 95 -27.07 -0.44 19.21
N VAL A 96 -27.72 -1.39 18.52
CA VAL A 96 -29.17 -1.29 18.20
C VAL A 96 -30.05 -1.15 19.45
N PRO A 97 -29.83 -1.91 20.55
CA PRO A 97 -30.67 -1.80 21.74
C PRO A 97 -30.47 -0.48 22.50
N GLU A 98 -29.29 0.12 22.39
CA GLU A 98 -28.88 1.31 23.14
C GLU A 98 -27.92 2.17 22.29
N PRO A 99 -28.45 3.11 21.48
CA PRO A 99 -27.65 3.89 20.54
C PRO A 99 -26.63 4.83 21.20
N SER A 100 -26.86 5.22 22.47
CA SER A 100 -25.90 5.96 23.29
C SER A 100 -24.57 5.22 23.48
N ASN A 101 -24.54 3.89 23.29
CA ASN A 101 -23.30 3.11 23.33
C ASN A 101 -22.31 3.46 22.21
N ILE A 102 -22.74 4.15 21.15
CA ILE A 102 -21.83 4.60 20.08
C ILE A 102 -20.78 5.56 20.65
N VAL A 103 -21.23 6.65 21.29
CA VAL A 103 -20.36 7.63 21.95
C VAL A 103 -19.57 6.95 23.07
N ALA A 104 -20.25 6.12 23.87
CA ALA A 104 -19.64 5.49 25.02
C ALA A 104 -18.47 4.57 24.63
N LEU A 105 -18.64 3.79 23.56
CA LEU A 105 -17.62 2.90 23.03
C LEU A 105 -16.48 3.66 22.36
N LEU A 106 -16.77 4.70 21.57
CA LEU A 106 -15.73 5.56 20.96
C LEU A 106 -14.82 6.17 22.02
N LEU A 107 -15.39 6.80 23.04
CA LEU A 107 -14.63 7.39 24.15
C LEU A 107 -13.85 6.32 24.94
N SER A 108 -14.46 5.16 25.20
CA SER A 108 -13.79 4.07 25.92
C SER A 108 -12.68 3.38 25.11
N LEU A 109 -12.67 3.55 23.79
CA LEU A 109 -11.59 3.13 22.89
C LEU A 109 -10.51 4.22 22.71
N GLY A 110 -10.64 5.35 23.41
CA GLY A 110 -9.68 6.45 23.37
C GLY A 110 -9.83 7.38 22.16
N VAL A 111 -10.98 7.36 21.48
CA VAL A 111 -11.26 8.29 20.38
C VAL A 111 -11.65 9.65 20.97
N MET A 112 -10.91 10.69 20.58
CA MET A 112 -11.26 12.07 20.94
C MET A 112 -12.31 12.60 19.96
N LEU A 113 -13.43 13.09 20.49
CA LEU A 113 -14.53 13.64 19.70
C LEU A 113 -14.67 15.14 19.98
N PRO A 114 -14.80 16.00 18.94
CA PRO A 114 -15.14 17.40 19.11
C PRO A 114 -16.49 17.58 19.83
N ARG A 115 -16.66 18.71 20.54
CA ARG A 115 -17.92 19.01 21.24
C ARG A 115 -19.12 19.08 20.29
N SER A 116 -18.94 19.64 19.10
CA SER A 116 -19.98 19.69 18.06
C SER A 116 -20.52 18.30 17.70
N MET A 117 -19.64 17.30 17.61
CA MET A 117 -20.03 15.91 17.34
C MET A 117 -20.76 15.26 18.52
N LEU A 118 -20.38 15.60 19.75
CA LEU A 118 -21.08 15.12 20.95
C LEU A 118 -22.49 15.71 21.03
N ASP A 119 -22.64 17.01 20.75
CA ASP A 119 -23.94 17.70 20.76
C ASP A 119 -24.89 17.09 19.72
N VAL A 120 -24.40 16.77 18.52
CA VAL A 120 -25.19 16.06 17.48
C VAL A 120 -25.59 14.67 17.94
N ALA A 121 -24.67 13.94 18.59
CA ALA A 121 -24.91 12.57 19.03
C ALA A 121 -25.94 12.47 20.18
N GLU A 122 -26.20 13.56 20.92
CA GLU A 122 -27.28 13.60 21.92
C GLU A 122 -28.67 13.47 21.27
N SER A 123 -28.88 14.11 20.12
CA SER A 123 -30.14 14.04 19.37
C SER A 123 -30.18 12.91 18.33
N GLU A 124 -29.04 12.61 17.71
CA GLU A 124 -28.91 11.65 16.61
C GLU A 124 -27.65 10.75 16.81
N PRO A 125 -27.69 9.77 17.74
CA PRO A 125 -26.52 8.95 18.06
C PRO A 125 -25.91 8.21 16.86
N TYR A 126 -26.75 7.84 15.89
CA TYR A 126 -26.35 7.14 14.67
C TYR A 126 -25.52 7.99 13.71
N ALA A 127 -25.47 9.32 13.88
CA ALA A 127 -24.59 10.19 13.10
C ALA A 127 -23.10 9.82 13.28
N LEU A 128 -22.72 9.24 14.41
CA LEU A 128 -21.35 8.77 14.69
C LEU A 128 -21.10 7.30 14.34
N LEU A 129 -22.09 6.61 13.76
CA LEU A 129 -21.93 5.22 13.36
C LEU A 129 -20.80 5.01 12.33
N PRO A 130 -20.58 5.88 11.32
CA PRO A 130 -19.44 5.73 10.41
C PRO A 130 -18.09 5.78 11.13
N VAL A 131 -17.94 6.70 12.09
CA VAL A 131 -16.73 6.81 12.91
C VAL A 131 -16.51 5.54 13.73
N LEU A 132 -17.58 5.03 14.35
CA LEU A 132 -17.53 3.76 15.08
C LEU A 132 -17.15 2.59 14.17
N LYS A 133 -17.77 2.46 12.99
CA LYS A 133 -17.44 1.43 12.01
C LYS A 133 -15.97 1.46 11.64
N MET A 134 -15.42 2.63 11.30
CA MET A 134 -14.00 2.80 10.99
C MET A 134 -13.09 2.29 12.13
N VAL A 135 -13.40 2.66 13.37
CA VAL A 135 -12.63 2.25 14.55
C VAL A 135 -12.71 0.73 14.78
N LEU A 136 -13.92 0.14 14.69
CA LEU A 136 -14.11 -1.29 14.87
C LEU A 136 -13.46 -2.10 13.73
N THR A 137 -13.54 -1.61 12.48
CA THR A 137 -12.82 -2.19 11.33
C THR A 137 -11.32 -2.19 11.57
N ARG A 138 -10.75 -1.08 12.07
CA ARG A 138 -9.33 -1.01 12.43
C ARG A 138 -8.96 -2.05 13.50
N ILE A 139 -9.81 -2.23 14.52
CA ILE A 139 -9.59 -3.24 15.57
C ILE A 139 -9.69 -4.66 15.03
N LEU A 140 -10.60 -4.94 14.10
CA LEU A 140 -10.74 -6.22 13.43
C LEU A 140 -9.53 -6.54 12.55
N ARG A 141 -9.01 -5.54 11.83
CA ARG A 141 -7.84 -5.67 10.95
C ARG A 141 -6.53 -5.81 11.74
N GLN A 142 -6.49 -5.39 13.00
CA GLN A 142 -5.30 -5.54 13.85
C GLN A 142 -5.11 -6.96 14.36
N ARG A 143 -4.03 -7.60 13.92
CA ARG A 143 -3.58 -8.89 14.46
C ARG A 143 -3.16 -8.75 15.92
N GLN A 144 -3.78 -9.52 16.80
CA GLN A 144 -3.37 -9.58 18.21
C GLN A 144 -1.97 -10.23 18.35
N LYS A 145 -1.11 -9.61 19.17
CA LYS A 145 0.17 -10.18 19.55
C LYS A 145 -0.06 -11.44 20.40
N LEU A 146 0.70 -12.49 20.09
CA LEU A 146 0.68 -13.73 20.85
C LEU A 146 1.48 -13.53 22.16
N PRO A 147 0.85 -13.64 23.34
CA PRO A 147 1.50 -13.30 24.61
C PRO A 147 2.61 -14.28 25.02
N GLN A 148 2.68 -15.46 24.40
CA GLN A 148 3.68 -16.48 24.69
C GLN A 148 5.01 -16.30 23.95
N TYR A 149 5.13 -15.33 23.02
CA TYR A 149 6.36 -15.10 22.25
C TYR A 149 6.80 -13.64 22.37
N ASN A 150 7.88 -13.40 23.12
CA ASN A 150 8.34 -12.04 23.44
C ASN A 150 9.87 -11.85 23.43
N THR A 151 10.64 -12.94 23.43
CA THR A 151 12.09 -12.91 23.59
C THR A 151 12.82 -13.33 22.31
N VAL A 152 14.13 -13.07 22.27
CA VAL A 152 14.99 -13.57 21.17
C VAL A 152 15.04 -15.10 21.19
N ASP A 153 15.03 -15.72 22.37
CA ASP A 153 15.01 -17.19 22.49
C ASP A 153 13.75 -17.79 21.88
N ASP A 154 12.60 -17.14 22.06
CA ASP A 154 11.34 -17.55 21.40
C ASP A 154 11.50 -17.55 19.86
N VAL A 155 12.18 -16.55 19.31
CA VAL A 155 12.46 -16.48 17.86
C VAL A 155 13.35 -17.64 17.44
N LEU A 156 14.42 -17.93 18.19
CA LEU A 156 15.32 -19.04 17.89
C LEU A 156 14.59 -20.38 17.92
N ASP A 157 13.73 -20.60 18.92
CA ASP A 157 12.93 -21.80 19.05
C ASP A 157 11.89 -21.92 17.92
N LEU A 158 11.22 -20.82 17.56
CA LEU A 158 10.33 -20.76 16.40
C LEU A 158 11.06 -21.11 15.10
N LEU A 159 12.26 -20.57 14.87
CA LEU A 159 13.06 -20.89 13.68
C LEU A 159 13.50 -22.36 13.65
N ARG A 160 13.86 -22.94 14.81
CA ARG A 160 14.24 -24.36 14.93
C ARG A 160 13.08 -25.30 14.61
N ARG A 161 11.88 -25.05 15.17
CA ARG A 161 10.71 -25.93 15.01
C ARG A 161 9.92 -25.73 13.71
N SER A 162 9.97 -24.54 13.11
CA SER A 162 9.15 -24.23 11.94
C SER A 162 9.70 -24.90 10.67
N THR A 163 8.79 -25.42 9.85
CA THR A 163 9.09 -26.06 8.55
C THR A 163 8.49 -25.29 7.36
N ARG A 164 7.64 -24.30 7.62
CA ARG A 164 6.96 -23.48 6.62
C ARG A 164 7.06 -22.00 6.98
N ILE A 165 8.24 -21.42 6.79
CA ILE A 165 8.53 -20.03 7.10
C ILE A 165 8.20 -19.17 5.88
N LEU A 166 7.34 -18.17 6.06
CA LEU A 166 7.10 -17.12 5.08
C LEU A 166 7.98 -15.92 5.43
N VAL A 167 8.75 -15.44 4.45
CA VAL A 167 9.57 -14.24 4.58
C VAL A 167 8.92 -13.12 3.77
N LEU A 168 8.67 -11.97 4.39
CA LEU A 168 8.30 -10.74 3.71
C LEU A 168 9.46 -9.74 3.88
N CYS A 169 9.93 -9.16 2.79
CA CYS A 169 11.03 -8.19 2.83
C CYS A 169 10.78 -6.98 1.92
N GLY A 170 11.43 -5.88 2.28
CA GLY A 170 11.53 -4.67 1.48
C GLY A 170 12.97 -4.14 1.46
N ALA A 171 13.12 -2.87 1.08
CA ALA A 171 14.42 -2.28 0.74
C ALA A 171 15.51 -2.44 1.83
N GLY A 172 15.12 -2.53 3.10
CA GLY A 172 16.03 -2.67 4.25
C GLY A 172 17.03 -3.82 4.13
N ILE A 173 16.70 -4.94 3.45
CA ILE A 173 17.65 -6.05 3.29
C ILE A 173 18.77 -5.76 2.27
N SER A 174 18.61 -4.71 1.46
CA SER A 174 19.52 -4.31 0.39
C SER A 174 20.31 -3.03 0.69
N VAL A 175 20.01 -2.33 1.80
CA VAL A 175 20.73 -1.10 2.21
C VAL A 175 22.22 -1.36 2.39
N SER A 176 22.59 -2.46 3.05
CA SER A 176 24.00 -2.83 3.22
C SER A 176 24.70 -3.24 1.92
N CYS A 177 23.95 -3.45 0.84
CA CYS A 177 24.50 -3.80 -0.47
C CYS A 177 24.93 -2.57 -1.26
N GLY A 178 24.67 -1.35 -0.77
CA GLY A 178 24.94 -0.09 -1.48
C GLY A 178 23.76 0.42 -2.31
N ILE A 179 22.59 -0.21 -2.18
CA ILE A 179 21.34 0.28 -2.79
C ILE A 179 20.65 1.17 -1.75
N PRO A 180 20.53 2.49 -1.98
CA PRO A 180 19.80 3.34 -1.06
C PRO A 180 18.34 2.89 -1.02
N ASP A 181 17.71 2.95 0.15
CA ASP A 181 16.27 2.79 0.19
C ASP A 181 15.59 4.03 -0.42
N PHE A 182 14.28 3.95 -0.60
CA PHE A 182 13.55 5.07 -1.19
C PHE A 182 13.36 6.23 -0.19
N ARG A 183 13.18 5.91 1.11
CA ARG A 183 12.53 6.81 2.07
C ARG A 183 13.45 7.35 3.19
N SER A 184 14.67 6.86 3.34
CA SER A 184 15.58 7.37 4.37
C SER A 184 15.98 8.83 4.11
N LYS A 185 16.55 9.47 5.13
CA LYS A 185 17.11 10.83 5.03
C LYS A 185 18.13 11.00 3.88
N ASP A 186 18.85 9.92 3.56
CA ASP A 186 19.79 9.84 2.45
C ASP A 186 19.29 8.88 1.33
N GLY A 187 17.99 8.58 1.32
CA GLY A 187 17.35 7.70 0.34
C GLY A 187 17.19 8.37 -1.03
N LEU A 188 16.71 7.58 -2.01
CA LEU A 188 16.58 8.01 -3.41
C LEU A 188 15.79 9.32 -3.55
N TYR A 189 14.70 9.47 -2.79
CA TYR A 189 13.84 10.65 -2.84
C TYR A 189 14.56 11.93 -2.39
N ALA A 190 15.40 11.84 -1.36
CA ALA A 190 16.19 12.97 -0.89
C ALA A 190 17.30 13.36 -1.89
N ILE A 191 17.87 12.40 -2.61
CA ILE A 191 18.87 12.64 -3.66
C ILE A 191 18.22 13.39 -4.83
N LEU A 192 17.05 12.93 -5.29
CA LEU A 192 16.34 13.52 -6.42
C LEU A 192 15.84 14.94 -6.13
N ALA A 193 15.31 15.18 -4.92
CA ALA A 193 14.93 16.51 -4.48
C ALA A 193 16.12 17.49 -4.47
N LYS A 194 17.32 17.02 -4.09
CA LYS A 194 18.54 17.83 -4.11
C LYS A 194 19.06 18.11 -5.52
N GLU A 195 18.89 17.16 -6.45
CA GLU A 195 19.34 17.32 -7.83
C GLU A 195 18.44 18.27 -8.64
N ASN A 196 17.25 18.63 -8.12
CA ASN A 196 16.32 19.65 -8.64
C ASN A 196 16.01 19.51 -10.15
N GLN A 197 16.08 18.28 -10.66
CA GLN A 197 15.87 17.93 -12.07
C GLN A 197 14.38 17.82 -12.43
N TYR A 198 13.53 17.53 -11.45
CA TYR A 198 12.09 17.37 -11.62
C TYR A 198 11.35 18.02 -10.45
N ASP A 199 10.32 18.81 -10.76
CA ASP A 199 9.41 19.41 -9.78
C ASP A 199 8.34 18.35 -9.45
N LEU A 200 8.64 17.49 -8.48
CA LEU A 200 7.77 16.41 -8.03
C LEU A 200 7.17 16.76 -6.67
N ASP A 201 5.84 16.81 -6.61
CA ASP A 201 5.10 16.97 -5.35
C ASP A 201 5.26 15.72 -4.45
N ASP A 202 5.26 14.53 -5.06
CA ASP A 202 5.55 13.26 -4.38
C ASP A 202 6.60 12.44 -5.17
N PRO A 203 7.75 12.10 -4.57
CA PRO A 203 8.74 11.22 -5.19
C PRO A 203 8.21 9.85 -5.64
N SER A 204 7.05 9.40 -5.13
CA SER A 204 6.38 8.18 -5.58
C SER A 204 5.83 8.29 -7.02
N ASP A 205 5.61 9.51 -7.53
CA ASP A 205 5.12 9.78 -8.89
C ASP A 205 6.05 9.23 -9.98
N MET A 206 7.32 9.02 -9.65
CA MET A 206 8.30 8.41 -10.57
C MET A 206 7.97 6.96 -10.94
N PHE A 207 7.22 6.29 -10.08
CA PHE A 207 6.74 4.94 -10.31
C PHE A 207 5.25 4.95 -10.65
N ASP A 208 4.67 6.09 -11.02
CA ASP A 208 3.28 6.19 -11.46
C ASP A 208 3.17 5.91 -12.96
N LYS A 209 2.21 5.06 -13.34
CA LYS A 209 2.02 4.66 -14.73
C LYS A 209 1.65 5.84 -15.63
N GLU A 210 0.78 6.73 -15.17
CA GLU A 210 0.32 7.87 -15.97
C GLU A 210 1.43 8.90 -16.13
N THR A 211 2.18 9.17 -15.06
CA THR A 211 3.39 10.00 -15.11
C THR A 211 4.43 9.43 -16.07
N PHE A 212 4.69 8.12 -16.02
CA PHE A 212 5.62 7.47 -16.95
C PHE A 212 5.19 7.55 -18.40
N LEU A 213 3.89 7.39 -18.67
CA LEU A 213 3.36 7.52 -20.03
C LEU A 213 3.40 8.97 -20.51
N ARG A 214 3.36 9.97 -19.63
CA ARG A 214 3.51 11.38 -20.03
C ARG A 214 4.97 11.76 -20.25
N ASP A 215 5.86 11.37 -19.34
CA ASP A 215 7.30 11.64 -19.43
C ASP A 215 8.13 10.45 -18.90
N PRO A 216 8.54 9.51 -19.76
CA PRO A 216 9.37 8.38 -19.36
C PRO A 216 10.80 8.82 -19.01
N SER A 217 11.24 10.02 -19.41
CA SER A 217 12.60 10.50 -19.14
C SER A 217 12.85 10.63 -17.64
N MET A 218 11.81 10.97 -16.88
CA MET A 218 11.84 11.05 -15.43
C MET A 218 12.27 9.73 -14.80
N PHE A 219 11.66 8.61 -15.16
CA PHE A 219 12.07 7.29 -14.68
C PHE A 219 13.51 6.94 -15.12
N TYR A 220 13.82 7.16 -16.40
CA TYR A 220 15.12 6.78 -16.96
C TYR A 220 16.29 7.65 -16.50
N SER A 221 16.03 8.85 -15.96
CA SER A 221 17.05 9.71 -15.36
C SER A 221 17.74 9.03 -14.17
N PHE A 222 17.00 8.25 -13.38
CA PHE A 222 17.50 7.58 -12.17
C PHE A 222 17.52 6.05 -12.26
N ALA A 223 16.86 5.42 -13.24
CA ALA A 223 16.85 3.96 -13.37
C ALA A 223 18.25 3.31 -13.29
N HIS A 224 19.30 4.01 -13.71
CA HIS A 224 20.69 3.58 -13.59
C HIS A 224 21.17 3.35 -12.15
N SER A 225 20.68 4.13 -11.17
CA SER A 225 21.11 4.04 -9.76
C SER A 225 20.55 2.81 -9.06
N ILE A 226 19.41 2.30 -9.54
CA ILE A 226 18.71 1.13 -9.01
C ILE A 226 18.88 -0.12 -9.89
N TYR A 227 19.65 -0.02 -10.98
CA TYR A 227 19.88 -1.13 -11.89
C TYR A 227 20.82 -2.18 -11.25
N PRO A 228 20.52 -3.50 -11.34
CA PRO A 228 21.13 -4.54 -10.50
C PRO A 228 22.59 -4.93 -10.84
N ALA A 229 23.31 -4.12 -11.62
CA ALA A 229 24.57 -4.52 -12.25
C ALA A 229 25.77 -4.72 -11.31
N HIS A 230 25.79 -4.09 -10.13
CA HIS A 230 27.03 -3.94 -9.34
C HIS A 230 26.92 -4.38 -7.87
N PHE A 231 25.78 -4.92 -7.46
CA PHE A 231 25.50 -5.17 -6.04
C PHE A 231 25.62 -6.66 -5.68
N GLU A 232 26.16 -6.95 -4.51
CA GLU A 232 26.25 -8.32 -3.96
C GLU A 232 25.14 -8.56 -2.91
N PRO A 233 24.60 -9.79 -2.80
CA PRO A 233 23.56 -10.07 -1.80
C PRO A 233 24.06 -9.90 -0.36
N SER A 234 23.20 -9.38 0.52
CA SER A 234 23.50 -9.21 1.94
C SER A 234 23.47 -10.52 2.75
N PRO A 235 23.99 -10.54 3.99
CA PRO A 235 23.81 -11.66 4.90
C PRO A 235 22.34 -12.08 5.10
N SER A 236 21.39 -11.14 5.02
CA SER A 236 19.96 -11.42 5.10
C SER A 236 19.48 -12.27 3.92
N HIS A 237 19.95 -11.98 2.70
CA HIS A 237 19.66 -12.81 1.52
C HIS A 237 20.20 -14.22 1.69
N HIS A 238 21.46 -14.33 2.15
CA HIS A 238 22.07 -15.64 2.40
C HIS A 238 21.39 -16.41 3.54
N PHE A 239 20.85 -15.72 4.55
CA PHE A 239 20.04 -16.34 5.60
C PHE A 239 18.76 -16.95 5.04
N VAL A 240 18.03 -16.21 4.18
CA VAL A 240 16.82 -16.75 3.52
C VAL A 240 17.16 -17.92 2.60
N ARG A 241 18.26 -17.83 1.85
CA ARG A 241 18.78 -18.96 1.07
C ARG A 241 19.08 -20.17 1.96
N LYS A 242 19.67 -19.96 3.14
CA LYS A 242 19.93 -21.03 4.11
C LYS A 242 18.62 -21.69 4.56
N LEU A 243 17.58 -20.91 4.89
CA LEU A 243 16.26 -21.46 5.22
C LEU A 243 15.69 -22.32 4.08
N GLU A 244 15.90 -21.92 2.84
CA GLU A 244 15.47 -22.69 1.67
C GLU A 244 16.24 -24.00 1.52
N THR A 245 17.57 -23.95 1.60
CA THR A 245 18.42 -25.16 1.51
C THR A 245 18.14 -26.17 2.63
N GLN A 246 17.67 -25.69 3.78
CA GLN A 246 17.23 -26.52 4.91
C GLN A 246 15.77 -27.01 4.78
N GLY A 247 15.08 -26.70 3.67
CA GLY A 247 13.70 -27.11 3.43
C GLY A 247 12.66 -26.39 4.29
N LYS A 248 13.03 -25.27 4.96
CA LYS A 248 12.18 -24.53 5.90
C LYS A 248 11.44 -23.35 5.26
N LEU A 249 11.96 -22.80 4.16
CA LEU A 249 11.35 -21.66 3.49
C LEU A 249 10.09 -22.10 2.72
N LEU A 250 8.92 -21.60 3.10
CA LEU A 250 7.70 -21.75 2.32
C LEU A 250 7.73 -20.85 1.08
N ARG A 251 7.95 -19.55 1.29
CA ARG A 251 8.05 -18.53 0.25
C ARG A 251 8.71 -17.28 0.79
N MET A 252 9.44 -16.58 -0.07
CA MET A 252 9.86 -15.20 0.13
C MET A 252 9.01 -14.30 -0.77
N TYR A 253 8.36 -13.31 -0.19
CA TYR A 253 7.70 -12.21 -0.90
C TYR A 253 8.59 -10.99 -0.77
N SER A 254 9.12 -10.52 -1.89
CA SER A 254 10.00 -9.35 -1.94
C SER A 254 9.30 -8.19 -2.62
N GLN A 255 9.36 -7.02 -1.99
CA GLN A 255 8.97 -5.75 -2.60
C GLN A 255 10.12 -5.15 -3.44
N ASN A 256 11.32 -5.74 -3.40
CA ASN A 256 12.49 -5.21 -4.08
C ASN A 256 12.49 -5.56 -5.57
N ILE A 257 13.04 -4.66 -6.37
CA ILE A 257 13.21 -4.77 -7.82
C ILE A 257 14.67 -5.03 -8.21
N ASP A 258 15.57 -5.07 -7.23
CA ASP A 258 17.03 -5.18 -7.37
C ASP A 258 17.52 -6.59 -7.76
N THR A 259 16.65 -7.60 -7.78
CA THR A 259 16.94 -8.99 -8.17
C THR A 259 18.02 -9.69 -7.34
N LEU A 260 18.43 -9.15 -6.18
CA LEU A 260 19.50 -9.74 -5.35
C LEU A 260 19.10 -11.11 -4.78
N GLU A 261 17.81 -11.40 -4.66
CA GLU A 261 17.32 -12.71 -4.25
C GLU A 261 17.69 -13.80 -5.27
N GLN A 262 17.58 -13.48 -6.56
CA GLN A 262 17.96 -14.40 -7.64
C GLN A 262 19.48 -14.62 -7.63
N LYS A 263 20.26 -13.55 -7.44
CA LYS A 263 21.72 -13.62 -7.32
C LYS A 263 22.16 -14.43 -6.08
N ALA A 264 21.41 -14.36 -4.98
CA ALA A 264 21.62 -15.20 -3.79
C ALA A 264 21.20 -16.68 -4.01
N GLY A 265 20.61 -17.01 -5.16
CA GLY A 265 20.15 -18.35 -5.51
C GLY A 265 18.85 -18.76 -4.83
N ILE A 266 18.04 -17.81 -4.36
CA ILE A 266 16.73 -18.08 -3.75
C ILE A 266 15.72 -18.40 -4.85
N GLN A 267 15.14 -19.60 -4.81
CA GLN A 267 14.23 -20.07 -5.86
C GLN A 267 12.76 -19.82 -5.52
N ARG A 268 12.39 -19.93 -4.25
CA ARG A 268 11.02 -19.71 -3.73
C ARG A 268 10.72 -18.23 -3.48
N VAL A 269 11.18 -17.35 -4.37
CA VAL A 269 10.93 -15.92 -4.32
C VAL A 269 9.75 -15.53 -5.22
N VAL A 270 8.96 -14.57 -4.75
CA VAL A 270 7.95 -13.84 -5.51
C VAL A 270 8.29 -12.37 -5.42
N GLN A 271 8.61 -11.76 -6.56
CA GLN A 271 8.90 -10.33 -6.66
C GLN A 271 7.57 -9.60 -6.86
N CYS A 272 7.03 -9.06 -5.78
CA CYS A 272 5.69 -8.48 -5.74
C CYS A 272 5.57 -7.27 -6.66
N HIS A 273 6.64 -6.51 -6.82
CA HIS A 273 6.69 -5.30 -7.64
C HIS A 273 7.45 -5.51 -8.96
N GLY A 274 7.58 -6.75 -9.41
CA GLY A 274 8.28 -7.05 -10.66
C GLY A 274 9.80 -6.87 -10.54
N SER A 275 10.49 -6.69 -11.68
CA SER A 275 11.95 -6.56 -11.71
C SER A 275 12.47 -6.03 -13.04
N PHE A 276 13.77 -5.74 -13.10
CA PHE A 276 14.48 -5.43 -14.34
C PHE A 276 14.80 -6.66 -15.21
N ALA A 277 14.30 -7.87 -14.88
CA ALA A 277 14.62 -9.08 -15.62
C ALA A 277 14.15 -9.02 -17.08
N THR A 278 13.02 -8.36 -17.33
CA THR A 278 12.40 -8.24 -18.64
C THR A 278 11.85 -6.84 -18.85
N ALA A 279 11.54 -6.50 -20.11
CA ALA A 279 10.93 -5.24 -20.49
C ALA A 279 9.86 -5.43 -21.57
N THR A 280 8.82 -4.62 -21.49
CA THR A 280 7.66 -4.69 -22.39
C THR A 280 7.40 -3.32 -23.01
N CYS A 281 7.07 -3.32 -24.31
CA CYS A 281 6.71 -2.10 -25.04
C CYS A 281 5.41 -1.50 -24.48
N THR A 282 5.41 -0.18 -24.27
CA THR A 282 4.25 0.57 -23.76
C THR A 282 3.09 0.66 -24.74
N ASP A 283 3.31 0.49 -26.05
CA ASP A 283 2.23 0.51 -27.06
C ASP A 283 1.36 -0.75 -26.92
N PRO A 284 0.07 -0.62 -26.54
CA PRO A 284 -0.83 -1.76 -26.37
C PRO A 284 -1.04 -2.56 -27.67
N ARG A 285 -0.83 -1.92 -28.84
CA ARG A 285 -0.93 -2.57 -30.16
C ARG A 285 0.33 -3.35 -30.51
N CYS A 286 1.44 -3.13 -29.81
CA CYS A 286 2.73 -3.77 -30.07
C CYS A 286 2.91 -5.02 -29.22
N GLY A 287 2.81 -4.87 -27.89
CA GLY A 287 3.02 -5.95 -26.92
C GLY A 287 4.39 -6.64 -27.03
N TYR A 288 5.39 -5.98 -27.62
CA TYR A 288 6.72 -6.54 -27.77
C TYR A 288 7.38 -6.72 -26.41
N HIS A 289 7.94 -7.90 -26.18
CA HIS A 289 8.59 -8.28 -24.93
C HIS A 289 10.05 -8.66 -25.22
N ALA A 290 10.95 -8.22 -24.34
CA ALA A 290 12.39 -8.43 -24.46
C ALA A 290 13.01 -8.74 -23.10
N GLU A 291 14.18 -9.39 -23.13
CA GLU A 291 15.04 -9.53 -21.96
C GLU A 291 15.49 -8.15 -21.47
N GLY A 292 15.51 -7.90 -20.17
CA GLY A 292 15.84 -6.59 -19.60
C GLY A 292 17.28 -6.16 -19.89
N GLU A 293 18.16 -7.11 -20.20
CA GLU A 293 19.51 -6.84 -20.67
C GLU A 293 19.51 -6.03 -21.99
N SER A 294 18.48 -6.15 -22.83
CA SER A 294 18.40 -5.43 -24.11
C SER A 294 18.30 -3.91 -23.93
N ILE A 295 17.76 -3.45 -22.79
CA ILE A 295 17.60 -2.02 -22.48
C ILE A 295 18.68 -1.50 -21.52
N ARG A 296 19.61 -2.35 -21.10
CA ARG A 296 20.67 -2.02 -20.15
C ARG A 296 21.51 -0.84 -20.61
N ALA A 297 21.96 -0.85 -21.87
CA ALA A 297 22.87 0.15 -22.39
C ALA A 297 22.24 1.56 -22.39
N ASP A 298 20.92 1.63 -22.61
CA ASP A 298 20.17 2.89 -22.57
C ASP A 298 19.93 3.35 -21.14
N ILE A 299 19.53 2.44 -20.23
CA ILE A 299 19.40 2.74 -18.80
C ILE A 299 20.70 3.33 -18.25
N LEU A 300 21.84 2.66 -18.46
CA LEU A 300 23.13 3.11 -17.94
C LEU A 300 23.60 4.43 -18.56
N ALA A 301 23.15 4.73 -19.77
CA ALA A 301 23.44 5.99 -20.45
C ALA A 301 22.37 7.07 -20.21
N ARG A 302 21.40 6.83 -19.31
CA ARG A 302 20.27 7.74 -19.00
C ARG A 302 19.47 8.12 -20.25
N ARG A 303 19.28 7.18 -21.17
CA ARG A 303 18.46 7.32 -22.38
C ARG A 303 17.18 6.51 -22.24
N VAL A 304 16.11 7.02 -22.85
CA VAL A 304 14.83 6.31 -22.95
C VAL A 304 14.94 5.26 -24.07
N PRO A 305 14.81 3.95 -23.77
CA PRO A 305 14.90 2.89 -24.76
C PRO A 305 13.63 2.83 -25.63
N SER A 306 13.78 2.96 -26.94
CA SER A 306 12.67 2.83 -27.89
C SER A 306 12.37 1.36 -28.20
N CYS A 307 11.12 1.08 -28.58
CA CYS A 307 10.70 -0.24 -29.03
C CYS A 307 11.12 -0.44 -30.49
N PRO A 308 11.96 -1.44 -30.81
CA PRO A 308 12.44 -1.66 -32.18
C PRO A 308 11.29 -1.95 -33.16
N ARG A 309 10.23 -2.64 -32.71
CA ARG A 309 9.05 -2.93 -33.56
C ARG A 309 8.20 -1.70 -33.84
N CYS A 310 8.13 -0.76 -32.90
CA CYS A 310 7.39 0.48 -33.12
C CYS A 310 8.18 1.41 -34.05
N ASP A 311 9.50 1.47 -33.90
CA ASP A 311 10.37 2.25 -34.77
C ASP A 311 10.29 1.77 -36.23
N GLU A 312 10.37 0.46 -36.46
CA GLU A 312 10.21 -0.13 -37.79
C GLU A 312 8.85 0.21 -38.42
N ARG A 313 7.78 0.23 -37.62
CA ARG A 313 6.42 0.56 -38.10
C ARG A 313 6.31 2.04 -38.47
N ARG A 314 6.78 2.95 -37.61
CA ARG A 314 6.81 4.40 -37.88
C ARG A 314 7.62 4.70 -39.15
N GLU A 315 8.76 4.03 -39.35
CA GLU A 315 9.58 4.21 -40.56
C GLU A 315 8.86 3.76 -41.84
N ARG A 316 8.16 2.62 -41.80
CA ARG A 316 7.35 2.14 -42.93
C ARG A 316 6.22 3.10 -43.27
N GLU A 317 5.50 3.61 -42.26
CA GLU A 317 4.41 4.57 -42.43
C GLU A 317 4.90 5.88 -43.05
N ARG A 318 6.00 6.44 -42.54
CA ARG A 318 6.65 7.64 -43.11
C ARG A 318 7.05 7.44 -44.57
N THR A 319 7.59 6.27 -44.91
CA THR A 319 7.96 5.94 -46.30
C THR A 319 6.74 5.86 -47.22
N MET A 320 5.61 5.32 -46.73
CA MET A 320 4.36 5.26 -47.50
C MET A 320 3.68 6.62 -47.64
N ALA A 321 3.66 7.44 -46.59
CA ALA A 321 3.11 8.81 -46.62
C ALA A 321 3.85 9.69 -47.65
N LYS A 322 5.19 9.61 -47.65
CA LYS A 322 6.04 10.32 -48.64
C LYS A 322 5.76 9.88 -50.08
N ARG A 323 5.44 8.60 -50.30
CA ARG A 323 5.03 8.08 -51.63
C ARG A 323 3.64 8.56 -52.05
N ARG A 324 2.74 8.82 -51.10
CA ARG A 324 1.34 9.21 -51.37
C ARG A 324 1.11 10.73 -51.36
N LYS A 325 2.11 11.56 -51.05
CA LYS A 325 1.96 13.03 -50.85
C LYS A 325 0.82 13.37 -49.88
N ILE A 326 0.66 12.56 -48.84
CA ILE A 326 -0.29 12.85 -47.77
C ILE A 326 0.49 13.60 -46.71
N GLU A 327 0.11 14.85 -46.44
CA GLU A 327 0.52 15.56 -45.23
C GLU A 327 -0.14 14.84 -44.05
N SER A 328 0.66 14.30 -43.12
CA SER A 328 0.15 13.72 -41.90
C SER A 328 0.06 14.81 -40.84
N ASP A 329 -1.16 15.14 -40.44
CA ASP A 329 -1.41 15.80 -39.16
C ASP A 329 -1.03 14.79 -38.07
N GLU A 330 0.21 14.84 -37.59
CA GLU A 330 0.67 14.08 -36.41
C GLU A 330 0.12 14.78 -35.14
N GLU A 331 -1.19 14.73 -34.94
CA GLU A 331 -1.77 14.82 -33.58
C GLU A 331 -1.64 13.42 -32.95
N ASP A 332 -0.40 13.00 -32.70
CA ASP A 332 -0.14 11.84 -31.84
C ASP A 332 -0.40 12.32 -30.41
N ASP A 333 -1.35 11.68 -29.71
CA ASP A 333 -1.52 11.81 -28.25
C ASP A 333 -0.13 11.91 -27.58
N ASP A 334 0.10 12.92 -26.73
CA ASP A 334 1.36 13.25 -26.03
C ASP A 334 1.90 12.13 -25.08
N LEU A 335 1.45 10.89 -25.27
CA LEU A 335 1.82 9.73 -24.48
C LEU A 335 2.97 8.96 -25.14
N ALA A 336 3.92 8.55 -24.31
CA ALA A 336 5.13 7.80 -24.61
C ALA A 336 4.87 6.34 -25.02
N TYR A 337 4.10 6.15 -26.09
CA TYR A 337 3.87 4.86 -26.72
C TYR A 337 5.05 4.45 -27.63
N GLY A 338 5.42 3.17 -27.53
CA GLY A 338 6.56 2.63 -28.26
C GLY A 338 7.89 2.79 -27.52
N ILE A 339 7.84 2.95 -26.20
CA ILE A 339 8.99 2.93 -25.30
C ILE A 339 9.06 1.53 -24.67
N MET A 340 10.26 1.00 -24.48
CA MET A 340 10.43 -0.21 -23.67
C MET A 340 10.34 0.19 -22.20
N LYS A 341 9.49 -0.44 -21.39
CA LYS A 341 9.39 -0.24 -19.94
C LYS A 341 9.83 -1.53 -19.23
N PRO A 342 10.71 -1.48 -18.20
CA PRO A 342 11.01 -2.68 -17.41
C PRO A 342 9.73 -3.21 -16.76
N ASP A 343 9.63 -4.52 -16.59
CA ASP A 343 8.45 -5.16 -15.98
C ASP A 343 8.46 -5.03 -14.44
N ILE A 344 8.63 -3.79 -13.98
CA ILE A 344 8.41 -3.31 -12.63
C ILE A 344 6.96 -2.83 -12.55
N THR A 345 6.27 -3.19 -11.47
CA THR A 345 4.88 -2.78 -11.24
C THR A 345 4.85 -1.34 -10.75
N PHE A 346 4.29 -0.46 -11.56
CA PHE A 346 4.08 0.96 -11.25
C PHE A 346 2.75 1.13 -10.49
N PHE A 347 2.57 2.25 -9.78
CA PHE A 347 1.28 2.65 -9.26
C PHE A 347 0.27 2.74 -10.40
N GLY A 348 -0.94 2.24 -10.17
CA GLY A 348 -1.98 2.09 -11.20
C GLY A 348 -1.83 0.85 -12.10
N GLU A 349 -0.79 0.03 -11.92
CA GLU A 349 -0.65 -1.26 -12.60
C GLU A 349 -1.09 -2.44 -11.71
N LYS A 350 -1.56 -3.52 -12.35
CA LYS A 350 -1.87 -4.77 -11.68
C LYS A 350 -0.57 -5.48 -11.27
N ALA A 351 -0.54 -6.06 -10.07
CA ALA A 351 0.59 -6.88 -9.65
C ALA A 351 0.81 -8.08 -10.59
N SER A 352 2.08 -8.47 -10.78
CA SER A 352 2.47 -9.50 -11.75
C SER A 352 1.84 -10.88 -11.45
N GLY A 353 1.43 -11.62 -12.49
CA GLY A 353 0.59 -12.84 -12.37
C GLY A 353 1.14 -14.02 -11.53
N ARG A 354 2.39 -13.98 -11.03
CA ARG A 354 2.91 -14.98 -10.07
C ARG A 354 2.50 -14.70 -8.62
N THR A 355 2.14 -13.47 -8.26
CA THR A 355 1.44 -13.17 -7.00
C THR A 355 -0.04 -13.52 -7.11
N ALA A 356 -0.58 -13.58 -8.34
CA ALA A 356 -2.00 -13.78 -8.60
C ALA A 356 -2.41 -15.26 -8.72
N THR A 357 -2.60 -15.98 -7.61
CA THR A 357 -3.39 -17.23 -7.64
C THR A 357 -4.88 -16.91 -7.73
N LYS A 358 -5.72 -17.83 -8.23
CA LYS A 358 -7.14 -17.61 -8.61
C LYS A 358 -8.09 -16.92 -7.60
N SER A 359 -7.68 -16.59 -6.38
CA SER A 359 -8.44 -15.78 -5.40
C SER A 359 -7.92 -14.36 -5.20
N THR A 360 -6.98 -13.88 -6.03
CA THR A 360 -6.31 -12.57 -5.84
C THR A 360 -6.33 -11.73 -7.12
N SER A 361 -7.35 -11.90 -7.98
CA SER A 361 -7.54 -11.14 -9.22
C SER A 361 -7.79 -9.64 -9.02
N SER A 362 -7.80 -9.20 -7.76
CA SER A 362 -8.26 -7.88 -7.33
C SER A 362 -7.18 -7.06 -6.62
N TRP A 363 -5.96 -7.59 -6.47
CA TRP A 363 -4.86 -6.87 -5.82
C TRP A 363 -4.35 -5.73 -6.71
N SER A 364 -4.99 -4.57 -6.59
CA SER A 364 -4.45 -3.27 -6.97
C SER A 364 -3.51 -2.76 -5.88
N TRP A 365 -2.63 -1.82 -6.23
CA TRP A 365 -1.88 -1.07 -5.23
C TRP A 365 -2.87 -0.39 -4.26
N ALA A 366 -2.62 -0.51 -2.95
CA ALA A 366 -3.39 0.25 -1.97
C ALA A 366 -3.25 1.76 -2.27
N PRO A 367 -4.35 2.53 -2.24
CA PRO A 367 -4.35 3.95 -2.60
C PRO A 367 -3.35 4.76 -1.78
N ARG A 368 -2.88 5.87 -2.36
CA ARG A 368 -1.82 6.75 -1.80
C ARG A 368 -2.09 7.17 -0.34
N SER A 369 -3.36 7.25 0.06
CA SER A 369 -3.83 7.58 1.41
C SER A 369 -3.28 6.65 2.51
N ARG A 370 -3.20 5.33 2.26
CA ARG A 370 -2.75 4.33 3.26
C ARG A 370 -1.26 4.38 3.59
N TRP A 371 -0.47 5.16 2.85
CA TRP A 371 1.00 5.18 2.99
C TRP A 371 1.55 6.47 3.63
N ARG A 372 0.69 7.43 3.99
CA ARG A 372 1.07 8.59 4.80
C ARG A 372 1.16 8.17 6.28
N ARG A 373 2.39 8.07 6.78
CA ARG A 373 2.72 8.24 8.20
C ARG A 373 4.03 8.97 8.33
#